data_AF-A0A6A6LRX8-F1
#
_entry.id   AF-A0A6A6LRX8-F1
#
_cell.length_a   1.000
_cell.length_b   1.000
_cell.length_c   1.000
_cell.angle_alpha   90.00
_cell.angle_beta   90.00
_cell.angle_gamma   90.00
#
_symmetry.space_group_name_H-M   'P 1'
#
loop_
_entity.id
_entity.type
_entity.pdbx_description
1 polymer ?
#
loop_
_entity_poly.entity_id
_entity_poly.type
_entity_poly.pdbx_seq_one_letter_code
_entity_poly.pdbx_strand_id
1 'polypeptide(L)'
;MGGIDEAALDRLSLVTEMTKHVRVRASGGKSKASELGQFSPIFVWLLRDFYLDLVEDNRKITPRDYLELALRPVQGSGSGRDIAAKNEIRDSIRALFPDRECFTLVRPLNNENDLQRLDQISLDKLRPEFRAGLDALTKFVFERTRPKQVGATIMTGPILVGITESYLEALNNGAVPTISSSWQSVEEAECRKAHDTATEVYMSTFDHSKPPEEVALREAHEEAVQKAMAAFNASAVGIGTARIKYEGLLHKFFKKKFEVLDSLLSDYDNHVMAQGNGRNWSFSYNKGPIRDLAKRLNDQIASEKTSLSLKSRSIEDRMEMLNKQLEASEKHRSEYMKRYDEAISEKKLLSDDFEANMISEHSHFTG
;
A
#
# COMPACT_ATOMS: atom_id res chain seq x y z
N MET A 1 -16.30 -28.81 8.68
CA MET A 1 -16.85 -29.72 7.64
C MET A 1 -18.24 -30.10 8.10
N GLY A 2 -19.20 -30.16 7.18
CA GLY A 2 -20.61 -30.33 7.54
C GLY A 2 -21.38 -29.01 7.67
N GLY A 3 -22.40 -29.01 8.55
CA GLY A 3 -23.33 -27.89 8.75
C GLY A 3 -22.75 -26.70 9.50
N ILE A 4 -23.58 -25.66 9.68
CA ILE A 4 -23.25 -24.48 10.48
C ILE A 4 -23.69 -24.75 11.92
N ASP A 5 -22.72 -24.90 12.82
CA ASP A 5 -22.93 -25.07 14.26
C ASP A 5 -22.46 -23.83 15.06
N GLU A 6 -22.76 -23.80 16.36
CA GLU A 6 -22.34 -22.69 17.23
C GLU A 6 -20.81 -22.56 17.28
N ALA A 7 -20.08 -23.68 17.27
CA ALA A 7 -18.63 -23.66 17.32
C ALA A 7 -18.02 -22.99 16.07
N ALA A 8 -18.61 -23.17 14.89
CA ALA A 8 -18.18 -22.50 13.68
C ALA A 8 -18.51 -20.99 13.71
N LEU A 9 -19.67 -20.61 14.27
CA LEU A 9 -20.04 -19.20 14.48
C LEU A 9 -19.11 -18.52 15.49
N ASP A 10 -18.76 -19.19 16.58
CA ASP A 10 -17.82 -18.69 17.59
C ASP A 10 -16.42 -18.48 17.00
N ARG A 11 -15.95 -19.37 16.12
CA ARG A 11 -14.67 -19.17 15.42
C ARG A 11 -14.69 -17.96 14.49
N LEU A 12 -15.82 -17.70 13.83
CA LEU A 12 -16.00 -16.49 13.01
C LEU A 12 -16.08 -15.22 13.85
N SER A 13 -16.48 -15.32 15.13
CA SER A 13 -16.48 -14.18 16.04
C SER A 13 -15.10 -13.54 16.16
N LEU A 14 -14.01 -14.33 16.13
CA LEU A 14 -12.64 -13.80 16.16
C LEU A 14 -12.38 -12.85 14.99
N VAL A 15 -12.84 -13.21 13.79
CA VAL A 15 -12.71 -12.36 12.60
C VAL A 15 -13.52 -11.06 12.79
N THR A 16 -14.72 -11.16 13.37
CA THR A 16 -15.51 -9.96 13.68
C THR A 16 -14.83 -9.07 14.73
N GLU A 17 -14.21 -9.65 15.76
CA GLU A 17 -13.47 -8.91 16.79
C GLU A 17 -12.23 -8.22 16.22
N MET A 18 -11.41 -8.92 15.43
CA MET A 18 -10.27 -8.31 14.75
C MET A 18 -10.71 -7.15 13.86
N THR A 19 -11.87 -7.27 13.20
CA THR A 19 -12.38 -6.21 12.34
C THR A 19 -12.96 -5.03 13.14
N LYS A 20 -13.42 -5.23 14.39
CA LYS A 20 -13.77 -4.13 15.32
C LYS A 20 -12.56 -3.28 15.71
N HIS A 21 -11.35 -3.83 15.60
CA HIS A 21 -10.10 -3.09 15.80
C HIS A 21 -9.65 -2.28 14.58
N VAL A 22 -10.39 -2.31 13.47
CA VAL A 22 -10.15 -1.46 12.30
C VAL A 22 -11.08 -0.26 12.36
N ARG A 23 -10.54 0.94 12.11
CA ARG A 23 -11.34 2.17 12.05
C ARG A 23 -11.55 2.62 10.62
N VAL A 24 -12.74 3.14 10.32
CA VAL A 24 -13.02 3.74 9.01
C VAL A 24 -12.43 5.14 8.91
N ARG A 25 -12.50 5.94 9.99
CA ARG A 25 -12.00 7.32 10.05
C ARG A 25 -11.14 7.54 11.29
N ALA A 26 -10.14 8.42 11.16
CA ALA A 26 -9.25 8.79 12.27
C ALA A 26 -9.95 9.67 13.33
N SER A 27 -10.96 10.44 12.91
CA SER A 27 -11.81 11.27 13.77
C SER A 27 -13.12 10.52 14.09
N GLY A 28 -13.26 10.07 15.33
CA GLY A 28 -14.47 9.39 15.82
C GLY A 28 -14.15 8.24 16.78
N GLY A 29 -15.11 7.90 17.65
CA GLY A 29 -15.05 6.73 18.52
C GLY A 29 -14.98 5.40 17.74
N LYS A 30 -15.16 4.26 18.41
CA LYS A 30 -15.15 2.94 17.76
C LYS A 30 -16.08 2.94 16.53
N SER A 31 -15.56 2.54 15.36
CA SER A 31 -16.38 2.39 14.15
C SER A 31 -17.46 1.34 14.39
N LYS A 32 -18.70 1.65 14.00
CA LYS A 32 -19.79 0.67 14.08
C LYS A 32 -19.58 -0.40 13.03
N ALA A 33 -19.96 -1.65 13.32
CA ALA A 33 -19.84 -2.76 12.36
C ALA A 33 -20.54 -2.45 11.02
N SER A 34 -21.64 -1.69 11.03
CA SER A 34 -22.35 -1.24 9.82
C SER A 34 -21.53 -0.27 8.95
N GLU A 35 -20.66 0.55 9.54
CA GLU A 35 -19.77 1.45 8.79
C GLU A 35 -18.63 0.67 8.13
N LEU A 36 -18.22 -0.45 8.72
CA LEU A 36 -17.25 -1.38 8.15
C LEU A 36 -17.88 -2.26 7.07
N GLY A 37 -19.19 -2.53 7.17
CA GLY A 37 -19.95 -3.29 6.18
C GLY A 37 -19.82 -2.75 4.75
N GLN A 38 -19.72 -1.42 4.58
CA GLN A 38 -19.56 -0.81 3.25
C GLN A 38 -18.19 -1.09 2.58
N PHE A 39 -17.17 -1.44 3.37
CA PHE A 39 -15.83 -1.77 2.87
C PHE A 39 -15.56 -3.28 2.85
N SER A 40 -16.48 -4.05 3.43
CA SER A 40 -16.34 -5.49 3.60
C SER A 40 -16.59 -6.21 2.27
N PRO A 41 -15.82 -7.26 1.97
CA PRO A 41 -16.03 -8.04 0.76
C PRO A 41 -17.32 -8.87 0.86
N ILE A 42 -17.73 -9.45 -0.27
CA ILE A 42 -18.76 -10.48 -0.28
C ILE A 42 -18.27 -11.66 0.55
N PHE A 43 -19.02 -12.03 1.58
CA PHE A 43 -18.70 -13.19 2.41
C PHE A 43 -19.29 -14.45 1.80
N VAL A 44 -18.44 -15.44 1.50
CA VAL A 44 -18.88 -16.73 0.96
C VAL A 44 -18.57 -17.82 1.97
N TRP A 45 -19.61 -18.49 2.47
CA TRP A 45 -19.45 -19.66 3.34
C TRP A 45 -19.55 -20.94 2.51
N LEU A 46 -18.42 -21.62 2.34
CA LEU A 46 -18.36 -22.91 1.64
C LEU A 46 -18.43 -24.08 2.63
N LEU A 47 -19.55 -24.81 2.62
CA LEU A 47 -19.77 -26.00 3.44
C LEU A 47 -19.28 -27.25 2.69
N ARG A 48 -18.13 -27.77 3.10
CA ARG A 48 -17.52 -29.00 2.56
C ARG A 48 -18.12 -30.24 3.20
N ASP A 49 -18.22 -31.31 2.41
CA ASP A 49 -18.74 -32.63 2.80
C ASP A 49 -20.14 -32.54 3.41
N PHE A 50 -20.99 -31.70 2.81
CA PHE A 50 -22.33 -31.44 3.30
C PHE A 50 -23.25 -32.65 3.08
N TYR A 51 -23.92 -33.09 4.16
CA TYR A 51 -24.74 -34.30 4.19
C TYR A 51 -26.15 -34.06 4.76
N LEU A 52 -26.48 -32.82 5.14
CA LEU A 52 -27.81 -32.50 5.66
C LEU A 52 -28.77 -32.24 4.50
N ASP A 53 -30.03 -32.65 4.67
CA ASP A 53 -31.08 -32.26 3.75
C ASP A 53 -31.44 -30.79 3.99
N LEU A 54 -31.39 -29.99 2.93
CA LEU A 54 -31.78 -28.58 2.96
C LEU A 54 -33.32 -28.47 2.95
N VAL A 55 -33.94 -28.81 4.09
CA VAL A 55 -35.39 -28.78 4.29
C VAL A 55 -35.72 -28.08 5.60
N GLU A 56 -36.65 -27.12 5.53
CA GLU A 56 -37.23 -26.41 6.68
C GLU A 56 -38.76 -26.45 6.52
N ASP A 57 -39.52 -26.82 7.56
CA ASP A 57 -40.99 -26.93 7.51
C ASP A 57 -41.53 -27.69 6.27
N ASN A 58 -40.90 -28.83 5.93
CA ASN A 58 -41.17 -29.63 4.72
C ASN A 58 -40.98 -28.89 3.38
N ARG A 59 -40.28 -27.75 3.36
CA ARG A 59 -39.95 -26.99 2.15
C ARG A 59 -38.45 -27.07 1.89
N LYS A 60 -38.08 -27.29 0.63
CA LYS A 60 -36.68 -27.24 0.20
C LYS A 60 -36.16 -25.81 0.31
N ILE A 61 -35.08 -25.61 1.06
CA ILE A 61 -34.41 -24.32 1.23
C ILE A 61 -33.14 -24.27 0.39
N THR A 62 -32.67 -23.06 0.07
CA THR A 62 -31.37 -22.89 -0.58
C THR A 62 -30.23 -22.91 0.46
N PRO A 63 -28.97 -23.16 0.06
CA PRO A 63 -27.83 -23.02 0.97
C PRO A 63 -27.73 -21.61 1.58
N ARG A 64 -28.12 -20.58 0.81
CA ARG A 64 -28.20 -19.19 1.30
C ARG A 64 -29.24 -19.03 2.40
N ASP A 65 -30.43 -19.59 2.21
CA ASP A 65 -31.48 -19.57 3.25
C ASP A 65 -31.01 -20.30 4.52
N TYR A 66 -30.30 -21.42 4.36
CA TYR A 66 -29.71 -22.15 5.48
C TYR A 66 -28.71 -21.29 6.28
N LEU A 67 -27.87 -20.50 5.61
CA LEU A 67 -26.98 -19.54 6.26
C LEU A 67 -27.78 -18.45 6.99
N GLU A 68 -28.79 -17.87 6.34
CA GLU A 68 -29.61 -16.82 6.95
C GLU A 68 -30.39 -17.34 8.17
N LEU A 69 -30.85 -18.60 8.15
CA LEU A 69 -31.48 -19.28 9.28
C LEU A 69 -30.48 -19.45 10.44
N ALA A 70 -29.25 -19.91 10.17
CA ALA A 70 -28.22 -20.08 11.19
C ALA A 70 -27.81 -18.75 11.87
N LEU A 71 -27.89 -17.64 11.13
CA LEU A 71 -27.60 -16.30 11.62
C LEU A 71 -28.80 -15.60 12.29
N ARG A 72 -29.98 -16.24 12.39
CA ARG A 72 -31.11 -15.67 13.12
C ARG A 72 -30.82 -15.66 14.63
N PRO A 73 -31.30 -14.63 15.36
CA PRO A 73 -31.22 -14.63 16.81
C PRO A 73 -31.88 -15.87 17.41
N VAL A 74 -31.18 -16.54 18.31
CA VAL A 74 -31.69 -17.72 19.00
C VAL A 74 -32.45 -17.26 20.25
N GLN A 75 -33.60 -17.87 20.51
CA GLN A 75 -34.37 -17.70 21.74
C GLN A 75 -34.34 -19.01 22.55
N GLY A 76 -33.99 -18.95 23.85
CA GLY A 76 -34.17 -20.06 24.79
C GLY A 76 -32.93 -20.86 25.25
N SER A 77 -33.21 -21.77 26.20
CA SER A 77 -32.40 -22.82 26.87
C SER A 77 -30.95 -22.53 27.34
N GLY A 78 -30.62 -21.29 27.68
CA GLY A 78 -29.35 -20.94 28.32
C GLY A 78 -29.53 -19.84 29.37
N SER A 79 -28.46 -19.54 30.13
CA SER A 79 -28.46 -18.31 30.94
C SER A 79 -28.62 -17.09 30.01
N GLY A 80 -29.36 -16.06 30.44
CA GLY A 80 -29.63 -14.90 29.58
C GLY A 80 -28.38 -14.20 29.02
N ARG A 81 -27.22 -14.35 29.68
CA ARG A 81 -25.93 -13.84 29.17
C ARG A 81 -25.36 -14.66 28.02
N ASP A 82 -25.49 -15.99 28.06
CA ASP A 82 -24.97 -16.88 26.99
C ASP A 82 -25.75 -16.65 25.68
N ILE A 83 -27.06 -16.50 25.79
CA ILE A 83 -27.93 -16.18 24.64
C ILE A 83 -27.59 -14.79 24.09
N ALA A 84 -27.35 -13.81 24.94
CA ALA A 84 -26.96 -12.47 24.51
C ALA A 84 -25.64 -12.47 23.74
N ALA A 85 -24.61 -13.18 24.23
CA ALA A 85 -23.32 -13.30 23.55
C ALA A 85 -23.44 -13.97 22.18
N LYS A 86 -24.19 -15.08 22.10
CA LYS A 86 -24.48 -15.80 20.84
C LYS A 86 -25.20 -14.93 19.81
N ASN A 87 -26.13 -14.09 20.25
CA ASN A 87 -26.86 -13.17 19.38
C ASN A 87 -25.99 -11.98 18.96
N GLU A 88 -25.09 -11.49 19.83
CA GLU A 88 -24.13 -10.44 19.48
C GLU A 88 -23.18 -10.87 18.35
N ILE A 89 -22.71 -12.13 18.37
CA ILE A 89 -21.87 -12.69 17.31
C ILE A 89 -22.62 -12.70 15.97
N ARG A 90 -23.86 -13.19 15.97
CA ARG A 90 -24.72 -13.23 14.78
C ARG A 90 -25.00 -11.83 14.23
N ASP A 91 -25.31 -10.88 15.10
CA ASP A 91 -25.53 -9.49 14.72
C ASP A 91 -24.27 -8.85 14.13
N SER A 92 -23.12 -9.14 14.73
CA SER A 92 -21.81 -8.66 14.27
C SER A 92 -21.48 -9.20 12.88
N ILE A 93 -21.68 -10.50 12.63
CA ILE A 93 -21.48 -11.12 11.31
C ILE A 93 -22.39 -10.47 10.27
N ARG A 94 -23.68 -10.30 10.59
CA ARG A 94 -24.66 -9.70 9.66
C ARG A 94 -24.35 -8.25 9.35
N ALA A 95 -23.90 -7.48 10.34
CA ALA A 95 -23.53 -6.08 10.16
C ALA A 95 -22.22 -5.91 9.38
N LEU A 96 -21.24 -6.79 9.62
CA LEU A 96 -19.94 -6.74 8.95
C LEU A 96 -20.03 -7.22 7.51
N PHE A 97 -20.82 -8.25 7.23
CA PHE A 97 -20.98 -8.82 5.89
C PHE A 97 -22.42 -8.65 5.41
N PRO A 98 -22.79 -7.49 4.86
CA PRO A 98 -24.14 -7.27 4.33
C PRO A 98 -24.42 -8.18 3.12
N ASP A 99 -23.44 -8.32 2.24
CA ASP A 99 -23.46 -9.25 1.12
C ASP A 99 -22.83 -10.58 1.53
N ARG A 100 -23.68 -11.60 1.68
CA ARG A 100 -23.26 -12.94 2.07
C ARG A 100 -23.94 -14.01 1.24
N GLU A 101 -23.19 -15.05 0.89
CA GLU A 101 -23.62 -16.19 0.10
C GLU A 101 -23.12 -17.49 0.73
N CYS A 102 -23.80 -18.59 0.43
CA CYS A 102 -23.47 -19.90 0.96
C CYS A 102 -23.52 -20.94 -0.15
N PHE A 103 -22.55 -21.85 -0.15
CA PHE A 103 -22.46 -22.96 -1.09
C PHE A 103 -22.20 -24.25 -0.33
N THR A 104 -22.84 -25.33 -0.77
CA THR A 104 -22.62 -26.66 -0.21
C THR A 104 -21.95 -27.53 -1.27
N LEU A 105 -20.92 -28.26 -0.85
CA LEU A 105 -20.28 -29.29 -1.65
C LEU A 105 -20.44 -30.61 -0.93
N VAL A 106 -20.98 -31.59 -1.65
CA VAL A 106 -21.00 -32.98 -1.16
C VAL A 106 -19.58 -33.54 -1.10
N ARG A 107 -19.42 -34.72 -0.51
CA ARG A 107 -18.13 -35.40 -0.53
C ARG A 107 -17.68 -35.69 -1.97
N PRO A 108 -16.43 -35.38 -2.38
CA PRO A 108 -16.00 -35.50 -3.78
C PRO A 108 -15.91 -36.95 -4.28
N LEU A 109 -15.53 -37.88 -3.41
CA LEU A 109 -15.43 -39.33 -3.67
C LEU A 109 -15.91 -40.11 -2.44
N ASN A 110 -16.28 -41.38 -2.63
CA ASN A 110 -16.70 -42.26 -1.53
C ASN A 110 -15.54 -43.12 -0.98
N ASN A 111 -14.47 -43.32 -1.76
CA ASN A 111 -13.33 -44.15 -1.38
C ASN A 111 -12.28 -43.33 -0.62
N GLU A 112 -11.96 -43.75 0.61
CA GLU A 112 -10.97 -43.09 1.48
C GLU A 112 -9.56 -43.04 0.88
N ASN A 113 -9.10 -44.12 0.24
CA ASN A 113 -7.75 -44.18 -0.34
C ASN A 113 -7.60 -43.20 -1.52
N ASP A 114 -8.70 -42.96 -2.22
CA ASP A 114 -8.74 -42.01 -3.33
C ASP A 114 -8.86 -40.58 -2.80
N LEU A 115 -9.62 -40.34 -1.73
CA LEU A 115 -9.69 -39.03 -1.06
C LEU A 115 -8.34 -38.59 -0.49
N GLN A 116 -7.52 -39.51 0.00
CA GLN A 116 -6.15 -39.21 0.46
C GLN A 116 -5.22 -38.75 -0.67
N ARG A 117 -5.54 -39.07 -1.93
CA ARG A 117 -4.77 -38.71 -3.13
C ARG A 117 -5.60 -37.86 -4.09
N LEU A 118 -6.50 -37.03 -3.55
CA LEU A 118 -7.48 -36.28 -4.33
C LEU A 118 -6.82 -35.32 -5.35
N ASP A 119 -5.63 -34.81 -5.03
CA ASP A 119 -4.80 -33.97 -5.89
C ASP A 119 -4.31 -34.69 -7.17
N GLN A 120 -4.23 -36.02 -7.13
CA GLN A 120 -3.79 -36.86 -8.26
C GLN A 120 -4.97 -37.37 -9.11
N ILE A 121 -6.21 -37.09 -8.70
CA ILE A 121 -7.41 -37.60 -9.33
C ILE A 121 -8.01 -36.55 -10.27
N SER A 122 -8.25 -36.95 -11.52
CA SER A 122 -8.94 -36.10 -12.50
C SER A 122 -10.35 -35.72 -12.01
N LEU A 123 -10.74 -34.47 -12.29
CA LEU A 123 -12.06 -33.92 -11.97
C LEU A 123 -13.21 -34.80 -12.50
N ASP A 124 -13.03 -35.45 -13.66
CA ASP A 124 -14.05 -36.31 -14.27
C ASP A 124 -14.42 -37.54 -13.43
N LYS A 125 -13.48 -37.99 -12.58
CA LYS A 125 -13.70 -39.11 -11.66
C LYS A 125 -14.45 -38.69 -10.40
N LEU A 126 -14.59 -37.38 -10.16
CA LEU A 126 -15.34 -36.87 -9.02
C LEU A 126 -16.84 -37.02 -9.23
N ARG A 127 -17.55 -37.13 -8.11
CA ARG A 127 -19.01 -37.27 -8.11
C ARG A 127 -19.68 -36.15 -8.91
N PRO A 128 -20.67 -36.46 -9.77
CA PRO A 128 -21.34 -35.45 -10.60
C PRO A 128 -21.94 -34.30 -9.77
N GLU A 129 -22.48 -34.58 -8.59
CA GLU A 129 -23.06 -33.56 -7.72
C GLU A 129 -21.98 -32.63 -7.14
N PHE A 130 -20.80 -33.16 -6.84
CA PHE A 130 -19.65 -32.35 -6.43
C PHE A 130 -19.19 -31.43 -7.55
N ARG A 131 -19.05 -31.97 -8.77
CA ARG A 131 -18.68 -31.18 -9.96
C ARG A 131 -19.68 -30.07 -10.23
N ALA A 132 -20.97 -30.38 -10.22
CA ALA A 132 -22.02 -29.37 -10.41
C ALA A 132 -21.98 -28.26 -9.36
N GLY A 133 -21.75 -28.61 -8.09
CA GLY A 133 -21.57 -27.62 -7.01
C GLY A 133 -20.30 -26.78 -7.18
N LEU A 134 -19.19 -27.41 -7.58
CA LEU A 134 -17.92 -26.74 -7.85
C LEU A 134 -18.03 -25.77 -9.04
N ASP A 135 -18.71 -26.18 -10.10
CA ASP A 135 -18.95 -25.35 -11.29
C ASP A 135 -19.83 -24.14 -10.93
N ALA A 136 -20.88 -24.35 -10.12
CA ALA A 136 -21.73 -23.26 -9.65
C ALA A 136 -20.96 -22.24 -8.79
N LEU A 137 -20.11 -22.72 -7.87
CA LEU A 137 -19.23 -21.87 -7.07
C LEU A 137 -18.24 -21.10 -7.96
N THR A 138 -17.59 -21.80 -8.89
CA THR A 138 -16.59 -21.23 -9.79
C THR A 138 -17.20 -20.14 -10.65
N LYS A 139 -18.37 -20.42 -11.24
CA LYS A 139 -19.14 -19.46 -12.02
C LYS A 139 -19.51 -18.23 -11.19
N PHE A 140 -20.01 -18.43 -9.97
CA PHE A 140 -20.33 -17.34 -9.05
C PHE A 140 -19.09 -16.46 -8.77
N VAL A 141 -17.95 -17.07 -8.45
CA VAL A 141 -16.71 -16.35 -8.17
C VAL A 141 -16.30 -15.53 -9.39
N PHE A 142 -16.26 -16.11 -10.59
CA PHE A 142 -15.86 -15.37 -11.79
C PHE A 142 -16.84 -14.26 -12.18
N GLU A 143 -18.15 -14.46 -12.03
CA GLU A 143 -19.16 -13.47 -12.40
C GLU A 143 -19.28 -12.32 -11.39
N ARG A 144 -19.11 -12.62 -10.09
CA ARG A 144 -19.30 -11.65 -9.00
C ARG A 144 -18.01 -10.99 -8.53
N THR A 145 -16.85 -11.57 -8.80
CA THR A 145 -15.58 -10.91 -8.45
C THR A 145 -15.48 -9.59 -9.20
N ARG A 146 -15.16 -8.54 -8.44
CA ARG A 146 -14.89 -7.20 -8.95
C ARG A 146 -13.49 -6.80 -8.52
N PRO A 147 -12.78 -5.98 -9.31
CA PRO A 147 -11.54 -5.37 -8.85
C PRO A 147 -11.76 -4.73 -7.48
N LYS A 148 -10.84 -4.98 -6.54
CA LYS A 148 -10.93 -4.36 -5.21
C LYS A 148 -10.86 -2.84 -5.42
N GLN A 149 -11.75 -2.11 -4.77
CA GLN A 149 -11.84 -0.66 -4.90
C GLN A 149 -12.15 -0.02 -3.55
N VAL A 150 -11.74 1.23 -3.40
CA VAL A 150 -12.12 2.10 -2.28
C VAL A 150 -12.71 3.37 -2.89
N GLY A 151 -14.01 3.61 -2.65
CA GLY A 151 -14.75 4.65 -3.36
C GLY A 151 -14.78 4.37 -4.87
N ALA A 152 -14.30 5.32 -5.67
CA ALA A 152 -14.24 5.21 -7.12
C ALA A 152 -12.90 4.67 -7.67
N THR A 153 -11.93 4.40 -6.79
CA THR A 153 -10.56 4.05 -7.22
C THR A 153 -10.31 2.56 -7.10
N ILE A 154 -9.85 1.96 -8.21
CA ILE A 154 -9.42 0.57 -8.27
C ILE A 154 -8.07 0.42 -7.57
N MET A 155 -7.96 -0.58 -6.71
CA MET A 155 -6.75 -0.93 -5.97
C MET A 155 -5.82 -1.73 -6.88
N THR A 156 -4.81 -1.05 -7.43
CA THR A 156 -3.72 -1.66 -8.20
C THR A 156 -2.67 -2.27 -7.27
N GLY A 157 -1.71 -3.00 -7.83
CA GLY A 157 -0.62 -3.63 -7.07
C GLY A 157 0.13 -2.66 -6.15
N PRO A 158 0.65 -1.52 -6.64
CA PRO A 158 1.33 -0.52 -5.81
C PRO A 158 0.46 0.00 -4.65
N ILE A 159 -0.81 0.29 -4.91
CA ILE A 159 -1.75 0.77 -3.90
C ILE A 159 -1.96 -0.31 -2.82
N LEU A 160 -2.17 -1.56 -3.23
CA LEU A 160 -2.37 -2.67 -2.31
C LEU A 160 -1.15 -2.85 -1.40
N VAL A 161 0.07 -2.77 -1.95
CA VAL A 161 1.32 -2.84 -1.18
C VAL A 161 1.39 -1.70 -0.17
N GLY A 162 1.19 -0.44 -0.61
CA GLY A 162 1.27 0.72 0.29
C GLY A 162 0.24 0.67 1.43
N ILE A 163 -0.99 0.19 1.17
CA ILE A 163 -2.00 0.01 2.23
C ILE A 163 -1.59 -1.11 3.18
N THR A 164 -1.05 -2.20 2.65
CA THR A 164 -0.60 -3.34 3.45
C THR A 164 0.55 -2.92 4.39
N GLU A 165 1.53 -2.19 3.87
CA GLU A 165 2.63 -1.61 4.66
C GLU A 165 2.10 -0.68 5.75
N SER A 166 1.18 0.23 5.41
CA SER A 166 0.57 1.15 6.37
C SER A 166 -0.19 0.41 7.48
N TYR A 167 -0.90 -0.67 7.17
CA TYR A 167 -1.60 -1.48 8.17
C TYR A 167 -0.63 -2.26 9.05
N LEU A 168 0.41 -2.85 8.46
CA LEU A 168 1.44 -3.57 9.22
C LEU A 168 2.21 -2.64 10.16
N GLU A 169 2.57 -1.45 9.71
CA GLU A 169 3.21 -0.44 10.54
C GLU A 169 2.31 -0.01 11.71
N ALA A 170 1.01 0.22 11.46
CA ALA A 170 0.06 0.51 12.52
C ALA A 170 -0.02 -0.62 13.55
N LEU A 171 -0.18 -1.86 13.09
CA LEU A 171 -0.25 -3.05 13.96
C LEU A 171 1.03 -3.24 14.78
N ASN A 172 2.20 -3.15 14.14
CA ASN A 172 3.50 -3.34 14.80
C ASN A 172 3.79 -2.25 15.84
N ASN A 173 3.28 -1.03 15.64
CA ASN A 173 3.41 0.07 16.58
C ASN A 173 2.30 0.10 17.65
N GLY A 174 1.43 -0.91 17.70
CA GLY A 174 0.29 -0.97 18.64
C GLY A 174 -0.79 0.08 18.35
N ALA A 175 -0.75 0.71 17.18
CA ALA A 175 -1.77 1.64 16.72
C ALA A 175 -2.92 0.91 16.02
N VAL A 176 -4.10 1.55 15.99
CA VAL A 176 -5.29 1.00 15.32
C VAL A 176 -5.24 1.34 13.82
N PRO A 177 -5.24 0.34 12.91
CA PRO A 177 -5.30 0.60 11.48
C PRO A 177 -6.54 1.38 11.09
N THR A 178 -6.37 2.41 10.27
CA THR A 178 -7.47 3.28 9.84
C THR A 178 -7.56 3.32 8.31
N ILE A 179 -8.71 2.90 7.78
CA ILE A 179 -8.93 2.73 6.34
C ILE A 179 -8.73 4.05 5.59
N SER A 180 -9.36 5.14 6.04
CA SER A 180 -9.32 6.42 5.31
C SER A 180 -7.92 7.05 5.26
N SER A 181 -7.17 7.01 6.37
CA SER A 181 -5.86 7.67 6.45
C SER A 181 -4.78 6.89 5.71
N SER A 182 -4.79 5.55 5.82
CA SER A 182 -3.88 4.71 5.03
C SER A 182 -4.13 4.90 3.54
N TRP A 183 -5.40 4.96 3.13
CA TRP A 183 -5.75 5.24 1.74
C TRP A 183 -5.25 6.62 1.27
N GLN A 184 -5.55 7.68 2.02
CA GLN A 184 -5.15 9.03 1.65
C GLN A 184 -3.62 9.18 1.56
N SER A 185 -2.88 8.59 2.50
CA SER A 185 -1.42 8.60 2.49
C SER A 185 -0.85 7.94 1.23
N VAL A 186 -1.37 6.76 0.88
CA VAL A 186 -0.95 6.01 -0.31
C VAL A 186 -1.34 6.75 -1.59
N GLU A 187 -2.54 7.32 -1.67
CA GLU A 187 -2.98 8.11 -2.83
C GLU A 187 -2.08 9.33 -3.04
N GLU A 188 -1.72 10.04 -1.96
CA GLU A 188 -0.79 11.18 -2.02
C GLU A 188 0.62 10.76 -2.45
N ALA A 189 1.14 9.64 -1.94
CA ALA A 189 2.46 9.12 -2.28
C ALA A 189 2.54 8.69 -3.75
N GLU A 190 1.54 7.95 -4.24
CA GLU A 190 1.50 7.49 -5.64
C GLU A 190 1.29 8.65 -6.61
N CYS A 191 0.43 9.62 -6.30
CA CYS A 191 0.26 10.81 -7.14
C CYS A 191 1.53 11.67 -7.19
N ARG A 192 2.29 11.75 -6.09
CA ARG A 192 3.60 12.41 -6.06
C ARG A 192 4.59 11.71 -6.96
N LYS A 193 4.71 10.39 -6.84
CA LYS A 193 5.60 9.59 -7.69
C LYS A 193 5.26 9.70 -9.17
N ALA A 194 3.95 9.71 -9.50
CA ALA A 194 3.47 9.94 -10.86
C ALA A 194 3.85 11.34 -11.37
N HIS A 195 3.72 12.38 -10.53
CA HIS A 195 4.17 13.74 -10.85
C HIS A 195 5.66 13.78 -11.15
N ASP A 196 6.49 13.20 -10.29
CA ASP A 196 7.96 13.24 -10.43
C ASP A 196 8.39 12.51 -11.70
N THR A 197 7.80 11.35 -11.97
CA THR A 197 8.00 10.60 -13.22
C THR A 197 7.61 11.42 -14.45
N ALA A 198 6.42 12.06 -14.43
CA ALA A 198 5.95 12.88 -15.55
C ALA A 198 6.84 14.12 -15.78
N THR A 199 7.37 14.69 -14.71
CA THR A 199 8.31 15.81 -14.76
C THR A 199 9.62 15.39 -15.45
N GLU A 200 10.13 14.19 -15.14
CA GLU A 200 11.30 13.61 -15.79
C GLU A 200 11.06 13.28 -17.28
N VAL A 201 9.89 12.73 -17.61
CA VAL A 201 9.48 12.52 -19.02
C VAL A 201 9.45 13.84 -19.78
N TYR A 202 8.88 14.90 -19.20
CA TYR A 202 8.88 16.22 -19.83
C TYR A 202 10.30 16.74 -20.06
N MET A 203 11.16 16.69 -19.04
CA MET A 203 12.53 17.22 -19.12
C MET A 203 13.41 16.46 -20.12
N SER A 204 13.18 15.15 -20.30
CA SER A 204 13.91 14.33 -21.26
C SER A 204 13.38 14.43 -22.69
N THR A 205 12.08 14.73 -22.84
CA THR A 205 11.42 14.85 -24.16
C THR A 205 11.54 16.26 -24.74
N PHE A 206 11.51 17.28 -23.89
CA PHE A 206 11.50 18.66 -24.35
C PHE A 206 12.88 19.08 -24.87
N ASP A 207 12.99 19.24 -26.18
CA ASP A 207 14.22 19.66 -26.84
C ASP A 207 14.43 21.19 -26.70
N HIS A 208 15.41 21.56 -25.86
CA HIS A 208 15.76 22.96 -25.59
C HIS A 208 16.70 23.55 -26.66
N SER A 209 17.13 22.77 -27.65
CA SER A 209 18.03 23.25 -28.71
C SER A 209 17.30 24.08 -29.77
N LYS A 210 15.96 24.03 -29.78
CA LYS A 210 15.13 24.78 -30.72
C LYS A 210 15.00 26.25 -30.31
N PRO A 211 15.12 27.20 -31.25
CA PRO A 211 14.91 28.60 -30.96
C PRO A 211 13.44 28.92 -30.59
N PRO A 212 13.24 29.94 -29.73
CA PRO A 212 11.97 30.32 -29.07
C PRO A 212 10.88 30.83 -30.01
N GLU A 213 11.30 31.62 -31.00
CA GLU A 213 10.41 32.23 -31.97
C GLU A 213 9.95 31.21 -33.02
N GLU A 214 10.54 30.01 -33.04
CA GLU A 214 10.20 28.98 -34.00
C GLU A 214 8.95 28.21 -33.55
N VAL A 215 7.98 28.07 -34.46
CA VAL A 215 6.80 27.21 -34.28
C VAL A 215 7.21 25.80 -33.80
N ALA A 216 8.37 25.34 -34.23
CA ALA A 216 8.96 24.06 -33.86
C ALA A 216 9.24 23.89 -32.36
N LEU A 217 9.54 24.96 -31.61
CA LEU A 217 9.73 24.89 -30.15
C LEU A 217 8.37 24.72 -29.45
N ARG A 218 7.36 25.46 -29.90
CA ARG A 218 5.99 25.33 -29.36
C ARG A 218 5.44 23.92 -29.60
N GLU A 219 5.66 23.39 -30.80
CA GLU A 219 5.31 22.00 -31.13
C GLU A 219 6.07 21.00 -30.25
N ALA A 220 7.38 21.21 -30.01
CA ALA A 220 8.17 20.36 -29.12
C ALA A 220 7.69 20.42 -27.66
N HIS A 221 7.28 21.61 -27.19
CA HIS A 221 6.68 21.77 -25.87
C HIS A 221 5.36 21.01 -25.77
N GLU A 222 4.47 21.18 -26.74
CA GLU A 222 3.17 20.49 -26.78
C GLU A 222 3.34 18.97 -26.82
N GLU A 223 4.29 18.46 -27.61
CA GLU A 223 4.62 17.03 -27.66
C GLU A 223 5.14 16.53 -26.29
N ALA A 224 6.05 17.27 -25.66
CA ALA A 224 6.57 16.92 -24.34
C ALA A 224 5.49 16.94 -23.25
N VAL A 225 4.59 17.93 -23.28
CA VAL A 225 3.42 18.00 -22.40
C VAL A 225 2.51 16.80 -22.61
N GLN A 226 2.19 16.45 -23.86
CA GLN A 226 1.34 15.29 -24.14
C GLN A 226 1.94 13.99 -23.61
N LYS A 227 3.23 13.74 -23.86
CA LYS A 227 3.92 12.54 -23.36
C LYS A 227 3.98 12.50 -21.83
N ALA A 228 4.29 13.62 -21.19
CA ALA A 228 4.33 13.71 -19.74
C ALA A 228 2.93 13.52 -19.11
N MET A 229 1.89 14.09 -19.70
CA MET A 229 0.51 13.90 -19.24
C MET A 229 0.02 12.46 -19.44
N ALA A 230 0.42 11.80 -20.54
CA ALA A 230 0.13 10.38 -20.73
C ALA A 230 0.80 9.52 -19.65
N ALA A 231 2.07 9.79 -19.33
CA ALA A 231 2.79 9.09 -18.27
C ALA A 231 2.19 9.33 -16.87
N PHE A 232 1.78 10.57 -16.59
CA PHE A 232 1.07 10.93 -15.36
C PHE A 232 -0.27 10.18 -15.27
N ASN A 233 -1.09 10.22 -16.32
CA ASN A 233 -2.41 9.58 -16.31
C ASN A 233 -2.36 8.06 -16.20
N ALA A 234 -1.28 7.44 -16.69
CA ALA A 234 -1.05 6.00 -16.56
C ALA A 234 -0.64 5.58 -15.14
N SER A 235 -0.01 6.48 -14.38
CA SER A 235 0.60 6.17 -13.07
C SER A 235 -0.16 6.76 -11.88
N ALA A 236 -0.82 7.91 -12.08
CA ALA A 236 -1.53 8.63 -11.03
C ALA A 236 -2.76 7.83 -10.59
N VAL A 237 -2.94 7.76 -9.28
CA VAL A 237 -3.98 6.95 -8.66
C VAL A 237 -5.25 7.77 -8.43
N GLY A 238 -6.39 7.17 -8.74
CA GLY A 238 -7.71 7.67 -8.40
C GLY A 238 -8.15 8.91 -9.16
N ILE A 239 -9.23 9.52 -8.66
CA ILE A 239 -9.84 10.77 -9.15
C ILE A 239 -9.99 11.80 -8.02
N GLY A 240 -9.27 11.59 -6.91
CA GLY A 240 -9.40 12.38 -5.69
C GLY A 240 -8.64 13.71 -5.74
N THR A 241 -8.67 14.41 -4.61
CA THR A 241 -8.03 15.72 -4.44
C THR A 241 -6.51 15.66 -4.60
N ALA A 242 -5.89 14.52 -4.27
CA ALA A 242 -4.46 14.30 -4.46
C ALA A 242 -4.08 14.37 -5.95
N ARG A 243 -4.81 13.65 -6.82
CA ARG A 243 -4.58 13.71 -8.27
C ARG A 243 -4.74 15.13 -8.81
N ILE A 244 -5.85 15.80 -8.49
CA ILE A 244 -6.11 17.18 -8.94
C ILE A 244 -4.99 18.12 -8.50
N LYS A 245 -4.51 17.98 -7.26
CA LYS A 245 -3.39 18.76 -6.72
C LYS A 245 -2.12 18.53 -7.53
N TYR A 246 -1.72 17.28 -7.75
CA TYR A 246 -0.47 16.96 -8.45
C TYR A 246 -0.55 17.24 -9.96
N GLU A 247 -1.71 17.07 -10.57
CA GLU A 247 -1.97 17.48 -11.95
C GLU A 247 -1.86 19.01 -12.10
N GLY A 248 -2.43 19.77 -11.16
CA GLY A 248 -2.29 21.23 -11.14
C GLY A 248 -0.85 21.70 -10.91
N LEU A 249 -0.07 20.98 -10.09
CA LEU A 249 1.37 21.24 -9.91
C LEU A 249 2.15 20.95 -11.19
N LEU A 250 1.79 19.88 -11.91
CA LEU A 250 2.42 19.48 -13.16
C LEU A 250 2.18 20.51 -14.26
N HIS A 251 0.94 21.01 -14.41
CA HIS A 251 0.64 22.10 -15.35
C HIS A 251 1.40 23.38 -15.01
N LYS A 252 1.49 23.74 -13.72
CA LYS A 252 2.30 24.88 -13.27
C LYS A 252 3.78 24.68 -13.59
N PHE A 253 4.28 23.46 -13.47
CA PHE A 253 5.66 23.11 -13.83
C PHE A 253 5.92 23.33 -15.32
N PHE A 254 5.05 22.81 -16.21
CA PHE A 254 5.17 22.99 -17.66
C PHE A 254 5.18 24.48 -18.03
N LYS A 255 4.23 25.24 -17.51
CA LYS A 255 4.12 26.68 -17.76
C LYS A 255 5.38 27.43 -17.33
N LYS A 256 5.85 27.20 -16.11
CA LYS A 256 7.05 27.85 -15.58
C LYS A 256 8.29 27.51 -16.40
N LYS A 257 8.42 26.26 -16.86
CA LYS A 257 9.55 25.83 -17.68
C LYS A 257 9.54 26.49 -19.06
N PHE A 258 8.36 26.66 -19.66
CA PHE A 258 8.22 27.34 -20.94
C PHE A 258 8.44 28.86 -20.82
N GLU A 259 7.87 29.53 -19.82
CA GLU A 259 8.01 30.98 -19.60
C GLU A 259 9.46 31.41 -19.31
N VAL A 260 10.20 30.62 -18.53
CA VAL A 260 11.63 30.91 -18.27
C VAL A 260 12.42 30.91 -19.58
N LEU A 261 12.10 29.98 -20.48
CA LEU A 261 12.76 29.91 -21.78
C LEU A 261 12.42 31.14 -22.63
N ASP A 262 11.14 31.50 -22.72
CA ASP A 262 10.64 32.65 -23.49
C ASP A 262 11.26 33.98 -22.99
N SER A 263 11.37 34.16 -21.66
CA SER A 263 11.98 35.35 -21.05
C SER A 263 13.49 35.47 -21.32
N LEU A 264 14.24 34.36 -21.18
CA LEU A 264 15.70 34.34 -21.42
C LEU A 264 16.05 34.70 -22.86
N LEU A 265 15.12 34.44 -23.76
CA LEU A 265 15.33 34.64 -25.18
C LEU A 265 14.86 36.03 -25.66
N SER A 266 13.75 36.53 -25.12
CA SER A 266 13.37 37.93 -25.31
C SER A 266 14.46 38.90 -24.81
N ASP A 267 15.10 38.57 -23.69
CA ASP A 267 16.26 39.33 -23.19
C ASP A 267 17.46 39.27 -24.16
N TYR A 268 17.67 38.14 -24.84
CA TYR A 268 18.71 37.99 -25.87
C TYR A 268 18.42 38.86 -27.11
N ASP A 269 17.22 38.77 -27.67
CA ASP A 269 16.85 39.50 -28.90
C ASP A 269 16.83 41.02 -28.69
N ASN A 270 16.33 41.48 -27.54
CA ASN A 270 16.36 42.90 -27.18
C ASN A 270 17.80 43.43 -27.06
N HIS A 271 18.73 42.60 -26.56
CA HIS A 271 20.14 42.98 -26.45
C HIS A 271 20.86 43.02 -27.82
N VAL A 272 20.43 42.20 -28.78
CA VAL A 272 20.91 42.19 -30.17
C VAL A 272 20.38 43.41 -30.94
N MET A 273 19.09 43.74 -30.77
CA MET A 273 18.44 44.85 -31.48
C MET A 273 18.88 46.24 -30.97
N ALA A 274 19.29 46.36 -29.71
CA ALA A 274 19.77 47.62 -29.12
C ALA A 274 21.15 48.09 -29.63
N GLN A 275 21.93 47.24 -30.33
CA GLN A 275 23.30 47.57 -30.81
C GLN A 275 23.39 47.87 -32.33
N GLY A 276 22.27 48.10 -33.00
CA GLY A 276 22.21 48.31 -34.44
C GLY A 276 22.69 49.69 -34.93
N ASN A 277 23.95 49.79 -35.37
CA ASN A 277 24.25 50.53 -36.60
C ASN A 277 25.15 49.68 -37.50
N GLY A 278 24.59 49.25 -38.63
CA GLY A 278 25.15 48.21 -39.48
C GLY A 278 26.36 48.64 -40.29
N ARG A 279 27.13 47.61 -40.70
CA ARG A 279 28.24 47.61 -41.69
C ARG A 279 29.66 47.83 -41.13
N ASN A 280 30.17 46.87 -40.37
CA ASN A 280 31.54 46.33 -40.52
C ASN A 280 31.83 45.25 -39.45
N TRP A 281 31.29 44.05 -39.62
CA TRP A 281 31.42 42.99 -38.61
C TRP A 281 32.60 42.03 -38.84
N SER A 282 33.33 42.14 -39.94
CA SER A 282 34.46 41.25 -40.22
C SER A 282 35.76 41.65 -39.49
N PHE A 283 35.86 42.89 -39.00
CA PHE A 283 37.13 43.43 -38.48
C PHE A 283 37.15 43.67 -36.95
N SER A 284 36.01 43.55 -36.24
CA SER A 284 35.90 43.90 -34.82
C SER A 284 35.66 42.73 -33.85
N TYR A 285 35.73 41.47 -34.31
CA TYR A 285 35.52 40.30 -33.43
C TYR A 285 36.58 40.17 -32.31
N ASN A 286 37.72 40.86 -32.40
CA ASN A 286 38.81 40.72 -31.45
C ASN A 286 38.90 41.80 -30.35
N LYS A 287 38.11 42.89 -30.42
CA LYS A 287 38.21 44.02 -29.46
C LYS A 287 36.89 44.77 -29.23
N GLY A 288 35.80 44.07 -28.90
CA GLY A 288 34.48 44.70 -28.71
C GLY A 288 33.72 44.28 -27.43
N PRO A 289 32.65 45.01 -27.08
CA PRO A 289 31.83 44.81 -25.88
C PRO A 289 31.25 43.39 -25.72
N ILE A 290 31.06 42.68 -26.81
CA ILE A 290 30.58 41.28 -26.84
C ILE A 290 31.60 40.33 -26.20
N ARG A 291 32.91 40.57 -26.39
CA ARG A 291 33.96 39.79 -25.72
C ARG A 291 33.93 40.04 -24.22
N ASP A 292 33.68 41.28 -23.80
CA ASP A 292 33.60 41.64 -22.39
C ASP A 292 32.34 41.08 -21.72
N LEU A 293 31.21 41.06 -22.42
CA LEU A 293 29.98 40.45 -21.92
C LEU A 293 30.11 38.92 -21.83
N ALA A 294 30.64 38.28 -22.87
CA ALA A 294 30.92 36.85 -22.88
C ALA A 294 31.94 36.48 -21.79
N LYS A 295 32.95 37.31 -21.56
CA LYS A 295 33.93 37.13 -20.48
C LYS A 295 33.26 37.27 -19.10
N ARG A 296 32.42 38.29 -18.89
CA ARG A 296 31.67 38.45 -17.62
C ARG A 296 30.72 37.28 -17.35
N LEU A 297 29.98 36.81 -18.36
CA LEU A 297 29.10 35.65 -18.22
C LEU A 297 29.92 34.39 -17.92
N ASN A 298 31.05 34.20 -18.58
CA ASN A 298 31.91 33.06 -18.32
C ASN A 298 32.58 33.13 -16.93
N ASP A 299 32.93 34.32 -16.46
CA ASP A 299 33.45 34.57 -15.11
C ASP A 299 32.35 34.37 -14.06
N GLN A 300 31.10 34.77 -14.34
CA GLN A 300 29.93 34.52 -13.50
C GLN A 300 29.67 33.02 -13.36
N ILE A 301 29.60 32.30 -14.49
CA ILE A 301 29.44 30.84 -14.53
C ILE A 301 30.60 30.14 -13.79
N ALA A 302 31.84 30.61 -13.95
CA ALA A 302 32.98 30.09 -13.22
C ALA A 302 32.86 30.33 -11.70
N SER A 303 32.37 31.50 -11.28
CA SER A 303 32.15 31.82 -9.86
C SER A 303 31.03 30.98 -9.24
N GLU A 304 29.93 30.76 -9.96
CA GLU A 304 28.81 29.93 -9.52
C GLU A 304 29.21 28.45 -9.46
N LYS A 305 29.96 27.97 -10.45
CA LYS A 305 30.54 26.62 -10.44
C LYS A 305 31.46 26.41 -9.24
N THR A 306 32.27 27.41 -8.89
CA THR A 306 33.15 27.37 -7.71
C THR A 306 32.33 27.37 -6.42
N SER A 307 31.29 28.20 -6.32
CA SER A 307 30.37 28.24 -5.18
C SER A 307 29.64 26.90 -4.98
N LEU A 308 29.12 26.31 -6.06
CA LEU A 308 28.46 25.01 -6.04
C LEU A 308 29.43 23.89 -5.68
N SER A 309 30.65 23.92 -6.20
CA SER A 309 31.70 22.95 -5.84
C SER A 309 32.05 23.02 -4.36
N LEU A 310 32.16 24.22 -3.78
CA LEU A 310 32.37 24.40 -2.34
C LEU A 310 31.19 23.90 -1.51
N LYS A 311 29.94 24.12 -1.96
CA LYS A 311 28.75 23.58 -1.30
C LYS A 311 28.71 22.05 -1.35
N SER A 312 29.01 21.44 -2.50
CA SER A 312 29.12 19.98 -2.61
C SER A 312 30.16 19.41 -1.65
N ARG A 313 31.34 20.03 -1.58
CA ARG A 313 32.40 19.57 -0.67
C ARG A 313 32.03 19.73 0.79
N SER A 314 31.36 20.83 1.16
CA SER A 314 30.83 21.01 2.51
C SER A 314 29.74 19.98 2.86
N ILE A 315 28.93 19.55 1.88
CA ILE A 315 27.93 18.49 2.08
C ILE A 315 28.62 17.14 2.26
N GLU A 316 29.65 16.83 1.46
CA GLU A 316 30.48 15.63 1.62
C GLU A 316 31.13 15.56 3.01
N ASP A 317 31.75 16.64 3.47
CA ASP A 317 32.37 16.70 4.81
C ASP A 317 31.31 16.47 5.92
N ARG A 318 30.10 17.01 5.73
CA ARG A 318 29.00 16.82 6.68
C ARG A 318 28.47 15.38 6.68
N MET A 319 28.39 14.75 5.51
CA MET A 319 28.04 13.33 5.38
C MET A 319 29.10 12.45 6.04
N GLU A 320 30.39 12.75 5.86
CA GLU A 320 31.48 11.99 6.49
C GLU A 320 31.44 12.12 8.03
N MET A 321 31.16 13.33 8.54
CA MET A 321 30.98 13.55 9.98
C MET A 321 29.81 12.74 10.55
N LEU A 322 28.66 12.74 9.85
CA LEU A 322 27.49 11.96 10.27
C LEU A 322 27.75 10.46 10.22
N ASN A 323 28.47 9.96 9.21
CA ASN A 323 28.88 8.56 9.16
C ASN A 323 29.78 8.18 10.33
N LYS A 324 30.77 9.01 10.69
CA LYS A 324 31.61 8.75 11.87
C LYS A 324 30.80 8.74 13.17
N GLN A 325 29.79 9.61 13.28
CA GLN A 325 28.87 9.59 14.43
C GLN A 325 28.02 8.32 14.48
N LEU A 326 27.54 7.87 13.32
CA LEU A 326 26.78 6.64 13.20
C LEU A 326 27.62 5.41 13.58
N GLU A 327 28.84 5.29 13.04
CA GLU A 327 29.76 4.19 13.38
C GLU A 327 30.11 4.17 14.88
N ALA A 328 30.34 5.35 15.48
CA ALA A 328 30.59 5.45 16.92
C ALA A 328 29.36 5.00 17.74
N SER A 329 28.15 5.38 17.31
CA SER A 329 26.90 4.97 17.94
C SER A 329 26.67 3.46 17.83
N GLU A 330 26.90 2.87 16.66
CA GLU A 330 26.76 1.43 16.42
C GLU A 330 27.77 0.62 17.23
N LYS A 331 29.00 1.13 17.36
CA LYS A 331 30.02 0.52 18.22
C LYS A 331 29.57 0.56 19.68
N HIS A 332 29.06 1.70 20.16
CA HIS A 332 28.56 1.83 21.53
C HIS A 332 27.38 0.89 21.79
N ARG A 333 26.45 0.77 20.84
CA ARG A 333 25.34 -0.19 20.90
C ARG A 333 25.84 -1.64 20.98
N SER A 334 26.85 -1.98 20.20
CA SER A 334 27.43 -3.33 20.18
C SER A 334 28.16 -3.66 21.49
N GLU A 335 28.91 -2.71 22.06
CA GLU A 335 29.53 -2.85 23.39
C GLU A 335 28.47 -2.99 24.49
N TYR A 336 27.38 -2.23 24.42
CA TYR A 336 26.28 -2.33 25.37
C TYR A 336 25.61 -3.72 25.29
N MET A 337 25.35 -4.23 24.09
CA MET A 337 24.80 -5.58 23.90
C MET A 337 25.70 -6.66 24.47
N LYS A 338 27.02 -6.58 24.25
CA LYS A 338 27.98 -7.54 24.84
C LYS A 338 27.94 -7.53 26.36
N ARG A 339 27.95 -6.34 26.99
CA ARG A 339 27.85 -6.22 28.45
C ARG A 339 26.54 -6.80 29.00
N TYR A 340 25.45 -6.63 28.25
CA TYR A 340 24.16 -7.17 28.61
C TYR A 340 24.15 -8.72 28.54
N ASP A 341 24.72 -9.29 27.47
CA ASP A 341 24.84 -10.74 27.30
C ASP A 341 25.77 -11.38 28.34
N GLU A 342 26.87 -10.70 28.70
CA GLU A 342 27.78 -11.10 29.79
C GLU A 342 27.04 -11.12 31.13
N ALA A 343 26.27 -10.08 31.47
CA ALA A 343 25.49 -10.02 32.70
C ALA A 343 24.40 -11.11 32.76
N ILE A 344 23.76 -11.44 31.63
CA ILE A 344 22.81 -12.55 31.55
C ILE A 344 23.53 -13.89 31.81
N SER A 345 24.72 -14.06 31.26
CA SER A 345 25.50 -15.29 31.39
C SER A 345 25.98 -15.50 32.84
N GLU A 346 26.47 -14.45 33.50
CA GLU A 346 26.82 -14.48 34.93
C GLU A 346 25.61 -14.80 35.81
N LYS A 347 24.44 -14.22 35.51
CA LYS A 347 23.20 -14.53 36.23
C LYS A 347 22.80 -16.00 36.09
N LYS A 348 22.99 -16.59 34.90
CA LYS A 348 22.74 -18.02 34.69
C LYS A 348 23.70 -18.89 35.49
N LEU A 349 25.00 -18.61 35.45
CA LEU A 349 26.00 -19.32 36.24
C LEU A 349 25.70 -19.29 37.74
N LEU A 350 25.33 -18.12 38.28
CA LEU A 350 24.91 -17.99 39.67
C LEU A 350 23.65 -18.79 40.00
N SER A 351 22.70 -18.87 39.06
CA SER A 351 21.49 -19.68 39.22
C SER A 351 21.83 -21.17 39.25
N ASP A 352 22.70 -21.62 38.33
CA ASP A 352 23.13 -23.01 38.23
C ASP A 352 23.94 -23.43 39.47
N ASP A 353 24.82 -22.57 39.98
CA ASP A 353 25.57 -22.80 41.23
C ASP A 353 24.63 -22.87 42.45
N PHE A 354 23.59 -22.04 42.48
CA PHE A 354 22.59 -22.06 43.54
C PHE A 354 21.76 -23.35 43.50
N GLU A 355 21.34 -23.79 42.31
CA GLU A 355 20.65 -25.06 42.12
C GLU A 355 21.53 -26.26 42.52
N ALA A 356 22.81 -26.26 42.13
CA ALA A 356 23.76 -27.31 42.50
C ALA A 356 23.98 -27.41 44.02
N ASN A 357 24.10 -26.25 44.70
CA ASN A 357 24.25 -26.22 46.17
C ASN A 357 22.99 -26.72 46.88
N MET A 358 21.79 -26.34 46.42
CA MET A 358 20.51 -26.83 46.95
C MET A 358 20.36 -28.36 46.80
N ILE A 359 20.80 -28.91 45.66
CA ILE A 359 20.79 -30.36 45.42
C ILE A 359 21.79 -31.07 46.36
N SER A 360 22.96 -30.46 46.60
CA SER A 360 23.97 -31.02 47.51
C SER A 360 23.49 -31.03 48.97
N GLU A 361 22.83 -29.97 49.44
CA GLU A 361 22.28 -29.89 50.80
C GLU A 361 21.12 -30.89 50.99
N HIS A 362 20.27 -31.10 49.98
CA HIS A 362 19.22 -32.11 50.02
C HIS A 362 19.76 -33.55 50.09
N SER A 363 20.88 -33.83 49.42
CA SER A 363 21.54 -35.14 49.49
C SER A 363 22.18 -35.41 50.86
N HIS A 364 22.59 -34.36 51.58
CA HIS A 364 23.18 -34.47 52.92
C HIS A 364 22.14 -34.65 54.04
N PHE A 365 20.88 -34.30 53.79
CA PHE A 365 19.77 -34.45 54.75
C PHE A 365 18.97 -35.76 54.57
N THR A 366 19.25 -36.55 53.54
CA THR A 366 18.48 -37.76 53.17
C THR A 366 19.29 -39.07 53.23
N GLY A 367 20.53 -39.03 53.72
CA GLY A 367 21.31 -40.21 54.11
C GLY A 367 21.55 -40.21 55.61
#